data_AF-M0FNB1-F1
#
_entry.id   AF-M0FNB1-F1
#
_cell.length_a   1.000
_cell.length_b   1.000
_cell.length_c   1.000
_cell.angle_alpha   90.00
_cell.angle_beta   90.00
_cell.angle_gamma   90.00
#
_symmetry.space_group_name_H-M   'P 1'
#
loop_
_entity.id
_entity.type
_entity.pdbx_description
1 polymer ?
#
loop_
_entity_poly.entity_id
_entity_poly.type
_entity_poly.pdbx_seq_one_letter_code
_entity_poly.pdbx_strand_id
1 'polypeptide(L)'
;MTALAPLAGLLAAVAASPATVPLASSPEYTLPFVGPGTYLIFGIVLAPVYAMVAAWFVGDPSDRFAGLLGVGYLAGLTTVLWGSLFVATLIIGAVFF
;
A
#
# COMPACT_ATOMS: atom_id res chain seq x y z
N MET A 1 29.46 14.95 43.82
CA MET A 1 28.71 15.50 42.67
C MET A 1 29.28 14.96 41.34
N THR A 2 29.44 13.63 41.20
CA THR A 2 30.26 13.04 40.12
C THR A 2 29.67 11.78 39.48
N ALA A 3 28.42 11.41 39.79
CA ALA A 3 27.79 10.19 39.29
C ALA A 3 26.71 10.40 38.20
N LEU A 4 26.42 11.66 37.82
CA LEU A 4 25.39 12.01 36.82
C LEU A 4 25.91 12.09 35.38
N ALA A 5 27.23 12.22 35.18
CA ALA A 5 27.85 12.26 33.86
C ALA A 5 27.63 11.00 32.98
N PRO A 6 27.72 9.74 33.50
CA PRO A 6 27.57 8.57 32.64
C PRO A 6 26.14 8.36 32.14
N LEU A 7 25.13 8.84 32.88
CA LEU A 7 23.71 8.78 32.47
C LEU A 7 23.42 9.73 31.30
N ALA A 8 24.03 10.92 31.29
CA ALA A 8 23.91 11.86 30.17
C ALA A 8 24.53 11.29 28.89
N GLY A 9 25.67 10.58 29.00
CA GLY A 9 26.30 9.89 27.86
C GLY A 9 25.45 8.73 27.33
N LEU A 10 24.75 8.00 28.21
CA LEU A 10 23.88 6.89 27.83
C LEU A 10 22.58 7.37 27.15
N LEU A 11 22.02 8.50 27.60
CA LEU A 11 20.90 9.19 26.95
C LEU A 11 21.30 9.76 25.57
N ALA A 12 22.50 10.33 25.47
CA ALA A 12 23.04 10.79 24.19
C ALA A 12 23.32 9.62 23.22
N ALA A 13 23.76 8.46 23.72
CA ALA A 13 23.96 7.25 22.92
C ALA A 13 22.65 6.60 22.44
N VAL A 14 21.57 6.70 23.22
CA VAL A 14 20.21 6.30 22.79
C VAL A 14 19.67 7.26 21.74
N ALA A 15 19.91 8.57 21.88
CA ALA A 15 19.50 9.57 20.87
C ALA A 15 20.35 9.52 19.59
N ALA A 16 21.62 9.09 19.69
CA ALA A 16 22.56 8.96 18.59
C ALA A 16 22.65 7.53 18.03
N SER A 17 21.85 6.59 18.54
CA SER A 17 21.54 5.40 17.78
C SER A 17 20.58 5.88 16.70
N PRO A 18 21.00 6.08 15.43
CA PRO A 18 20.01 6.18 14.37
C PRO A 18 19.27 4.87 14.49
N ALA A 19 18.04 4.94 15.04
CA ALA A 19 17.11 3.86 14.87
C ALA A 19 17.24 3.50 13.40
N THR A 20 17.64 2.26 13.12
CA THR A 20 17.60 1.68 11.79
C THR A 20 16.13 1.57 11.45
N VAL A 21 15.47 2.72 11.31
CA VAL A 21 14.14 2.87 10.77
C VAL A 21 14.31 2.30 9.38
N PRO A 22 13.72 1.14 9.09
CA PRO A 22 13.84 0.56 7.77
C PRO A 22 13.30 1.58 6.78
N LEU A 23 14.21 2.26 6.08
CA LEU A 23 13.84 3.21 5.04
C LEU A 23 13.27 2.40 3.89
N ALA A 24 12.19 2.88 3.28
CA ALA A 24 11.57 2.22 2.14
C ALA A 24 12.53 1.97 0.95
N SER A 25 13.73 2.56 0.98
CA SER A 25 14.81 2.40 0.00
C SER A 25 15.89 1.37 0.40
N SER A 26 15.72 0.62 1.50
CA SER A 26 16.72 -0.39 1.87
C SER A 26 16.75 -1.56 0.88
N PRO A 27 17.94 -2.04 0.46
CA PRO A 27 18.12 -2.99 -0.63
C PRO A 27 17.48 -4.36 -0.38
N GLU A 28 17.19 -4.68 0.89
CA GLU A 28 16.53 -5.92 1.31
C GLU A 28 15.06 -6.04 0.84
N TYR A 29 14.42 -4.91 0.48
CA TYR A 29 13.01 -4.88 0.01
C TYR A 29 12.86 -4.84 -1.52
N THR A 30 13.94 -5.01 -2.28
CA THR A 30 13.93 -4.78 -3.72
C THR A 30 13.74 -6.10 -4.48
N LEU A 31 12.48 -6.49 -4.71
CA LEU A 31 12.20 -7.07 -6.01
C LEU A 31 12.35 -5.93 -7.03
N PRO A 32 13.00 -6.15 -8.19
CA PRO A 32 13.42 -5.07 -9.10
C PRO A 32 12.27 -4.20 -9.67
N PHE A 33 11.01 -4.53 -9.37
CA PHE A 33 9.81 -3.83 -9.82
C PHE A 33 8.75 -3.64 -8.71
N VAL A 34 9.00 -4.09 -7.47
CA VAL A 34 8.04 -3.98 -6.36
C VAL A 34 8.75 -3.41 -5.13
N GLY A 35 8.47 -2.15 -4.80
CA GLY A 35 8.96 -1.52 -3.58
C GLY A 35 8.13 -1.91 -2.35
N PRO A 36 8.63 -1.65 -1.13
CA PRO A 36 7.93 -1.97 0.12
C PRO A 36 6.54 -1.32 0.21
N GLY A 37 6.36 -0.12 -0.35
CA GLY A 37 5.03 0.54 -0.41
C GLY A 37 3.98 -0.26 -1.17
N THR A 38 4.36 -0.97 -2.24
CA THR A 38 3.43 -1.80 -3.02
C THR A 38 2.94 -2.98 -2.18
N TYR A 39 3.81 -3.61 -1.41
CA TYR A 39 3.43 -4.67 -0.47
C TYR A 39 2.49 -4.18 0.62
N LEU A 40 2.72 -2.96 1.15
CA LEU A 40 1.84 -2.39 2.15
C LEU A 40 0.44 -2.11 1.59
N ILE A 41 0.36 -1.48 0.40
CA ILE A 41 -0.91 -1.10 -0.21
C ILE A 41 -1.68 -2.35 -0.67
N PHE A 42 -1.07 -3.19 -1.49
CA PHE A 42 -1.77 -4.35 -2.06
C PHE A 42 -1.88 -5.50 -1.06
N GLY A 43 -0.91 -5.69 -0.18
CA GLY A 43 -0.94 -6.76 0.82
C GLY A 43 -1.80 -6.41 2.03
N ILE A 44 -1.42 -5.37 2.78
CA ILE A 44 -2.03 -5.08 4.09
C ILE A 44 -3.30 -4.24 3.94
N VAL A 45 -3.23 -3.13 3.20
CA VAL A 45 -4.36 -2.20 3.07
C VAL A 45 -5.50 -2.81 2.25
N LEU A 46 -5.18 -3.58 1.19
CA LEU A 46 -6.18 -4.25 0.35
C LEU A 46 -6.65 -5.61 0.89
N ALA A 47 -5.95 -6.22 1.86
CA ALA A 47 -6.37 -7.47 2.49
C ALA A 47 -7.87 -7.54 2.86
N PRO A 48 -8.46 -6.54 3.57
CA PRO A 48 -9.88 -6.59 3.91
C PRO A 48 -10.80 -6.59 2.68
N VAL A 49 -10.41 -5.91 1.59
CA VAL A 49 -11.17 -5.91 0.34
C VAL A 49 -11.11 -7.28 -0.32
N TYR A 50 -9.94 -7.92 -0.35
CA TYR A 50 -9.82 -9.30 -0.84
C TYR A 50 -10.64 -10.29 -0.02
N ALA A 51 -10.62 -10.16 1.30
CA ALA A 51 -11.43 -10.98 2.19
C ALA A 51 -12.93 -10.77 1.91
N MET A 52 -13.37 -9.52 1.73
CA MET A 52 -14.76 -9.20 1.40
C MET A 52 -15.18 -9.84 0.06
N VAL A 53 -14.38 -9.67 -1.00
CA VAL A 53 -14.68 -10.26 -2.32
C VAL A 53 -14.68 -11.79 -2.25
N ALA A 54 -13.73 -12.40 -1.54
CA ALA A 54 -13.69 -13.85 -1.34
C ALA A 54 -14.92 -14.36 -0.57
N ALA A 55 -15.36 -13.61 0.45
CA ALA A 55 -16.53 -13.96 1.25
C ALA A 55 -17.83 -13.99 0.41
N TRP A 56 -17.94 -13.23 -0.68
CA TRP A 56 -19.10 -13.31 -1.58
C TRP A 56 -19.28 -14.69 -2.23
N PHE A 57 -18.19 -15.44 -2.39
CA PHE A 57 -18.21 -16.76 -3.03
C PHE A 57 -18.16 -17.92 -2.03
N VAL A 58 -17.61 -17.70 -0.84
CA VAL A 58 -17.43 -18.74 0.20
C VAL A 58 -18.53 -18.68 1.27
N GLY A 59 -19.20 -17.54 1.43
CA GLY A 59 -20.29 -17.36 2.39
C GLY A 59 -21.52 -18.23 2.07
N ASP A 60 -22.34 -18.49 3.09
CA ASP A 60 -23.61 -19.20 2.96
C ASP A 60 -24.74 -18.27 3.43
N PRO A 61 -25.78 -18.01 2.61
CA PRO A 61 -25.95 -18.44 1.21
C PRO A 61 -25.04 -17.70 0.23
N SER A 62 -24.46 -18.40 -0.74
CA SER A 62 -23.73 -17.82 -1.88
C SER A 62 -24.46 -18.00 -3.20
N ASP A 63 -24.53 -16.92 -3.98
CA ASP A 63 -24.96 -16.93 -5.38
C ASP A 63 -23.80 -16.45 -6.26
N ARG A 64 -23.26 -17.37 -7.07
CA ARG A 64 -22.12 -17.10 -7.94
C ARG A 64 -22.43 -16.06 -9.01
N PHE A 65 -23.65 -16.00 -9.52
CA PHE A 65 -24.02 -15.02 -10.54
C PHE A 65 -24.03 -13.61 -9.96
N ALA A 66 -24.63 -13.44 -8.77
CA ALA A 66 -24.59 -12.17 -8.06
C ALA A 66 -23.16 -11.76 -7.69
N GLY A 67 -22.33 -12.70 -7.21
CA GLY A 67 -20.92 -12.45 -6.89
C GLY A 67 -20.11 -12.01 -8.12
N LEU A 68 -20.28 -12.68 -9.27
CA LEU A 68 -19.62 -12.30 -10.52
C LEU A 68 -20.10 -10.93 -11.03
N LEU A 69 -21.38 -10.61 -10.88
CA LEU A 69 -21.93 -9.29 -11.23
C LEU A 69 -21.26 -8.20 -10.38
N GLY A 70 -21.11 -8.43 -9.07
CA GLY A 70 -20.41 -7.53 -8.16
C GLY A 70 -18.94 -7.34 -8.54
N VAL A 71 -18.22 -8.42 -8.83
CA VAL A 71 -16.81 -8.34 -9.29
C VAL A 71 -16.69 -7.60 -10.61
N GLY A 72 -17.60 -7.86 -11.56
CA GLY A 72 -17.66 -7.14 -12.83
C GLY A 72 -17.86 -5.64 -12.63
N TYR A 73 -18.73 -5.25 -11.69
CA TYR A 73 -18.94 -3.84 -11.34
C TYR A 73 -17.70 -3.21 -10.71
N LEU A 74 -17.04 -3.89 -9.76
CA LEU A 74 -15.80 -3.40 -9.14
C LEU A 74 -14.68 -3.22 -10.17
N ALA A 75 -14.49 -4.20 -11.05
CA ALA A 75 -13.51 -4.12 -12.12
C ALA A 75 -13.84 -2.96 -13.08
N GLY A 76 -15.09 -2.88 -13.54
CA GLY A 76 -15.55 -1.85 -14.46
C GLY A 76 -15.38 -0.43 -13.88
N LEU A 77 -15.81 -0.19 -12.64
CA LEU A 77 -15.64 1.11 -12.00
C LEU A 77 -14.16 1.49 -11.85
N THR A 78 -13.32 0.55 -11.44
CA THR A 78 -11.87 0.80 -11.30
C THR A 78 -11.25 1.12 -12.66
N THR A 79 -11.61 0.38 -13.69
CA THR A 79 -11.15 0.63 -15.07
C THR A 79 -11.62 1.98 -15.59
N VAL A 80 -12.86 2.39 -15.33
CA VAL A 80 -13.36 3.71 -15.76
C VAL A 80 -12.66 4.83 -14.99
N LEU A 81 -12.43 4.69 -13.69
CA LEU A 81 -11.72 5.68 -12.88
C LEU A 81 -10.29 5.88 -13.40
N TRP A 82 -9.51 4.80 -13.51
CA TRP A 82 -8.13 4.88 -13.96
C TRP A 82 -8.03 5.21 -15.46
N GLY A 83 -8.91 4.62 -16.27
CA GLY A 83 -8.96 4.86 -17.71
C GLY A 83 -9.32 6.30 -18.05
N SER A 84 -10.30 6.89 -17.36
CA SER A 84 -10.65 8.30 -17.56
C SER A 84 -9.53 9.23 -17.10
N LEU A 85 -8.83 8.92 -16.01
CA LEU A 85 -7.66 9.69 -15.58
C LEU A 85 -6.52 9.63 -16.61
N PHE A 86 -6.29 8.45 -17.18
CA PHE A 86 -5.33 8.27 -18.26
C PHE A 86 -5.72 9.06 -19.51
N VAL A 87 -6.97 8.96 -19.96
CA VAL A 87 -7.48 9.73 -21.11
C VAL A 87 -7.41 11.24 -20.84
N ALA A 88 -7.78 11.70 -19.65
CA ALA A 88 -7.65 13.11 -19.27
C ALA A 88 -6.20 13.60 -19.37
N THR A 89 -5.24 12.78 -18.94
CA THR A 89 -3.80 13.09 -19.05
C THR A 89 -3.36 13.20 -20.51
N LEU A 90 -3.82 12.31 -21.39
CA LEU A 90 -3.54 12.40 -22.83
C LEU A 90 -4.13 13.67 -23.45
N ILE A 91 -5.36 14.05 -23.08
CA ILE A 91 -6.00 15.27 -23.58
C ILE A 91 -5.22 16.49 -23.14
N ILE A 92 -4.82 16.57 -21.87
CA ILE A 92 -3.98 17.65 -21.36
C ILE A 92 -2.66 17.70 -22.15
N GLY A 93 -2.03 16.55 -22.36
CA GLY A 93 -0.83 16.43 -23.20
C GLY A 93 -1.04 17.02 -24.60
N ALA A 94 -2.10 16.61 -25.29
CA ALA A 94 -2.39 17.02 -26.67
C ALA A 94 -2.82 18.49 -26.83
N VAL A 95 -3.39 19.11 -25.79
CA VAL A 95 -3.86 20.50 -25.84
C VAL A 95 -2.78 21.49 -25.44
N PHE A 96 -1.89 21.12 -24.52
CA PHE A 96 -0.93 22.05 -23.90
C PHE A 96 0.54 21.85 -24.33
N PHE A 97 0.87 20.77 -25.05
CA PHE A 97 2.23 20.48 -25.53
C PHE A 97 2.21 20.08 -27.02
#